data_AF-A0A6B9VD08-F1
#
_entry.id   AF-A0A6B9VD08-F1
#
_cell.length_a   1.000
_cell.length_b   1.000
_cell.length_c   1.000
_cell.angle_alpha   90.00
_cell.angle_beta   90.00
_cell.angle_gamma   90.00
#
_symmetry.space_group_name_H-M   'P 1'
#
loop_
_entity.id
_entity.type
_entity.pdbx_description
1 polymer ?
#
loop_
_entity_poly.entity_id
_entity_poly.type
_entity_poly.pdbx_seq_one_letter_code
_entity_poly.pdbx_strand_id
1 'polypeptide(L)'
;MLEDFEKKLDLHKDTIAKGRKLTTYIYSRTSLISLLQQHTKGRDLVRPGMTWFATSYLTLGSLNEKKNPIIRMFISDEWKESKCSKTRDGKNIENIVLDKTFWGKIIHCLRGAYPLLHVLRIVDSEGKAAMGYMYSEIDRAKEKIKDAFQSVELNYKLLWDIIDARWDKQLFRPLHAAGYYLNPQIHYSPNFKVEYDVKKGLYDCLDILVGDPALITIIDSQLEDFKSKAKFFGRDVAKNALKTKTPSQWWDSYGDEHPELQKFAIHVMSLTCSSSGCERN
;
A
#
# COMPACT_ATOMS: atom_id res chain seq x y z
N MET A 1 -2.56 -8.18 -3.71
CA MET A 1 -3.26 -6.96 -4.18
C MET A 1 -2.65 -6.43 -5.48
N LEU A 2 -1.45 -5.80 -5.47
CA LEU A 2 -0.83 -5.30 -6.71
C LEU A 2 -0.57 -6.42 -7.75
N GLU A 3 -0.16 -7.60 -7.27
CA GLU A 3 -0.09 -8.82 -8.06
C GLU A 3 -1.41 -9.17 -8.74
N ASP A 4 -2.50 -9.15 -7.98
CA ASP A 4 -3.82 -9.52 -8.48
C ASP A 4 -4.34 -8.49 -9.48
N PHE A 5 -4.00 -7.21 -9.32
CA PHE A 5 -4.29 -6.20 -10.34
C PHE A 5 -3.61 -6.56 -11.67
N GLU A 6 -2.31 -6.89 -11.65
CA GLU A 6 -1.60 -7.29 -12.87
C GLU A 6 -2.13 -8.61 -13.46
N LYS A 7 -2.51 -9.58 -12.62
CA LYS A 7 -2.95 -10.91 -13.08
C LYS A 7 -4.39 -10.97 -13.55
N LYS A 8 -5.29 -10.19 -12.92
CA LYS A 8 -6.75 -10.29 -13.11
C LYS A 8 -7.34 -9.17 -13.95
N LEU A 9 -6.62 -8.07 -14.17
CA LEU A 9 -7.09 -6.94 -14.96
C LEU A 9 -6.28 -6.85 -16.26
N ASP A 10 -6.91 -7.15 -17.39
CA ASP A 10 -6.26 -7.12 -18.70
C ASP A 10 -5.63 -5.75 -19.01
N LEU A 11 -6.31 -4.67 -18.61
CA LEU A 11 -5.79 -3.32 -18.73
C LEU A 11 -4.42 -3.16 -18.02
N HIS A 12 -4.29 -3.68 -16.80
CA HIS A 12 -3.04 -3.58 -16.03
C HIS A 12 -1.97 -4.50 -16.62
N LYS A 13 -2.34 -5.75 -16.91
CA LYS A 13 -1.48 -6.75 -17.54
C LYS A 13 -0.83 -6.23 -18.82
N ASP A 14 -1.63 -5.73 -19.75
CA ASP A 14 -1.17 -5.27 -21.06
C ASP A 14 -0.34 -3.99 -20.94
N THR A 15 -0.73 -3.07 -20.07
CA THR A 15 -0.02 -1.81 -19.86
C THR A 15 1.35 -2.05 -19.24
N ILE A 16 1.44 -2.92 -18.23
CA ILE A 16 2.71 -3.32 -17.60
C ILE A 16 3.58 -4.05 -18.63
N ALA A 17 3.02 -4.97 -19.41
CA ALA A 17 3.77 -5.69 -20.44
C ALA A 17 4.36 -4.74 -21.51
N LYS A 18 3.58 -3.76 -21.97
CA LYS A 18 4.07 -2.72 -22.91
C LYS A 18 5.15 -1.84 -22.29
N GLY A 19 4.95 -1.39 -21.04
CA GLY A 19 5.95 -0.62 -20.30
C GLY A 19 7.27 -1.38 -20.11
N ARG A 20 7.19 -2.66 -19.75
CA ARG A 20 8.35 -3.56 -19.62
C ARG A 20 9.06 -3.76 -20.96
N LYS A 21 8.33 -3.98 -22.05
CA LYS A 21 8.92 -4.09 -23.40
C LYS A 21 9.70 -2.83 -23.78
N LEU A 22 9.14 -1.64 -23.53
CA LEU A 22 9.80 -0.35 -23.76
C LEU A 22 11.10 -0.23 -22.95
N THR A 23 11.06 -0.46 -21.63
CA THR A 23 12.25 -0.31 -20.79
C THR A 23 13.32 -1.34 -21.14
N THR A 24 12.96 -2.62 -21.32
CA THR A 24 13.91 -3.66 -21.74
C THR A 24 14.54 -3.34 -23.10
N TYR A 25 13.77 -2.80 -24.06
CA TYR A 25 14.31 -2.45 -25.37
C TYR A 25 15.37 -1.34 -25.29
N ILE A 26 15.14 -0.33 -24.44
CA ILE A 26 16.10 0.76 -24.23
C ILE A 26 17.36 0.24 -23.51
N TYR A 27 17.18 -0.45 -22.37
CA TYR A 27 18.33 -0.89 -21.55
C TYR A 27 19.13 -2.05 -22.14
N SER A 28 18.65 -2.71 -23.19
CA SER A 28 19.43 -3.72 -23.93
C SER A 28 20.41 -3.12 -24.94
N ARG A 29 20.44 -1.80 -25.12
CA ARG A 29 21.25 -1.13 -26.15
C ARG A 29 21.94 0.11 -25.62
N THR A 30 23.27 0.10 -25.58
CA THR A 30 24.09 1.22 -25.08
C THR A 30 23.77 2.55 -25.78
N SER A 31 23.56 2.53 -27.10
CA SER A 31 23.20 3.73 -27.86
C SER A 31 21.86 4.34 -27.43
N LEU A 32 20.87 3.51 -27.07
CA LEU A 32 19.57 3.99 -26.60
C LEU A 32 19.61 4.45 -25.15
N ILE A 33 20.48 3.86 -24.32
CA ILE A 33 20.73 4.36 -22.96
C ILE A 33 21.31 5.77 -23.03
N SER A 34 22.32 6.00 -23.87
CA SER A 34 22.91 7.32 -24.05
C SER A 34 21.89 8.33 -24.56
N LEU A 35 21.08 7.95 -25.56
CA LEU A 35 20.03 8.82 -26.10
C LEU A 35 18.95 9.13 -25.05
N LEU A 36 18.52 8.12 -24.28
CA LEU A 36 17.60 8.33 -23.16
C LEU A 36 18.14 9.36 -22.16
N GLN A 37 19.40 9.20 -21.74
CA GLN A 37 20.04 10.09 -20.76
C GLN A 37 20.07 11.55 -21.23
N GLN A 38 20.30 11.80 -22.52
CA GLN A 38 20.25 13.13 -23.12
C GLN A 38 18.86 13.77 -22.96
N HIS A 39 17.80 12.99 -23.19
CA HIS A 39 16.43 13.51 -23.11
C HIS A 39 15.87 13.58 -21.68
N THR A 40 16.29 12.68 -20.78
CA THR A 40 15.76 12.60 -19.40
C THR A 40 16.58 13.34 -18.36
N LYS A 41 17.71 13.96 -18.76
CA LYS A 41 18.73 14.56 -17.88
C LYS A 41 19.32 13.52 -16.91
N GLY A 42 19.68 12.36 -17.44
CA GLY A 42 20.26 11.25 -16.68
C GLY A 42 19.29 10.50 -15.75
N ARG A 43 17.99 10.81 -15.78
CA ARG A 43 17.00 10.14 -14.91
C ARG A 43 16.58 8.79 -15.48
N ASP A 44 16.65 7.76 -14.64
CA ASP A 44 16.30 6.36 -14.95
C ASP A 44 14.78 6.17 -15.14
N LEU A 45 14.39 5.25 -16.02
CA LEU A 45 13.03 4.78 -16.21
C LEU A 45 12.63 3.70 -15.19
N VAL A 46 13.55 2.83 -14.78
CA VAL A 46 13.23 1.76 -13.83
C VAL A 46 13.32 2.29 -12.41
N ARG A 47 12.32 1.94 -11.58
CA ARG A 47 12.31 2.26 -10.16
C ARG A 47 12.13 0.99 -9.35
N PRO A 48 13.19 0.50 -8.69
CA PRO A 48 13.09 -0.64 -7.79
C PRO A 48 12.07 -0.36 -6.69
N GLY A 49 11.21 -1.34 -6.44
CA GLY A 49 10.30 -1.37 -5.30
C GLY A 49 10.56 -2.61 -4.44
N MET A 50 9.89 -2.65 -3.29
CA MET A 50 10.00 -3.74 -2.31
C MET A 50 9.67 -5.12 -2.86
N THR A 51 8.79 -5.17 -3.85
CA THR A 51 8.44 -6.40 -4.57
C THR A 51 8.54 -6.14 -6.06
N TRP A 52 8.71 -7.19 -6.85
CA TRP A 52 8.73 -7.04 -8.31
C TRP A 52 7.41 -6.48 -8.88
N PHE A 53 6.29 -6.69 -8.18
CA PHE A 53 5.01 -6.04 -8.49
C PHE A 53 5.06 -4.53 -8.22
N ALA A 54 5.60 -4.12 -7.07
CA ALA A 54 5.81 -2.71 -6.77
C ALA A 54 6.75 -2.05 -7.79
N THR A 55 7.84 -2.72 -8.15
CA THR A 55 8.77 -2.29 -9.22
C THR A 55 8.05 -2.05 -10.53
N SER A 56 7.11 -2.92 -10.92
CA SER A 56 6.36 -2.78 -12.17
C SER A 56 5.52 -1.49 -12.20
N TYR A 57 4.77 -1.20 -11.13
CA TYR A 57 3.97 0.03 -11.05
C TYR A 57 4.82 1.29 -10.84
N LEU A 58 5.90 1.23 -10.07
CA LEU A 58 6.84 2.35 -9.90
C LEU A 58 7.54 2.69 -11.23
N THR A 59 7.85 1.67 -12.04
CA THR A 59 8.38 1.85 -13.40
C THR A 59 7.34 2.52 -14.31
N LEU A 60 6.07 2.11 -14.27
CA LEU A 60 5.00 2.82 -14.99
C LEU A 60 4.88 4.29 -14.54
N GLY A 61 5.00 4.55 -13.24
CA GLY A 61 5.04 5.91 -12.69
C GLY A 61 6.18 6.75 -13.25
N SER A 62 7.38 6.17 -13.28
CA SER A 62 8.58 6.78 -13.84
C SER A 62 8.45 7.06 -15.34
N LEU A 63 7.85 6.14 -16.10
CA LEU A 63 7.52 6.34 -17.52
C LEU A 63 6.57 7.52 -17.69
N ASN A 64 5.49 7.60 -16.89
CA ASN A 64 4.52 8.68 -16.98
C ASN A 64 5.14 10.06 -16.70
N GLU A 65 5.98 10.16 -15.66
CA GLU A 65 6.71 11.40 -15.35
C GLU A 65 7.67 11.83 -16.46
N LYS A 66 8.18 10.86 -17.24
CA LYS A 66 9.13 11.08 -18.32
C LYS A 66 8.48 10.98 -19.70
N LYS A 67 7.16 11.00 -19.79
CA LYS A 67 6.40 10.88 -21.05
C LYS A 67 6.92 11.81 -22.14
N ASN A 68 6.99 13.11 -21.85
CA ASN A 68 7.38 14.12 -22.85
C ASN A 68 8.85 13.97 -23.29
N PRO A 69 9.83 13.78 -22.38
CA PRO A 69 11.18 13.36 -22.75
C PRO A 69 11.25 12.12 -23.64
N ILE A 70 10.53 11.04 -23.28
CA ILE A 70 10.53 9.78 -24.05
C ILE A 70 9.93 10.00 -25.43
N ILE A 71 8.79 10.67 -25.54
CA ILE A 71 8.20 10.98 -26.85
C ILE A 71 9.17 11.79 -27.71
N ARG A 72 9.83 12.81 -27.12
CA ARG A 72 10.84 13.61 -27.84
C ARG A 72 12.01 12.79 -28.34
N MET A 73 12.49 11.83 -27.55
CA MET A 73 13.51 10.87 -27.97
C MET A 73 13.09 10.08 -29.21
N PHE A 74 11.85 9.57 -29.25
CA PHE A 74 11.38 8.72 -30.37
C PHE A 74 10.98 9.50 -31.63
N ILE A 75 10.87 10.83 -31.57
CA ILE A 75 10.63 11.67 -32.76
C ILE A 75 11.88 12.44 -33.21
N SER A 76 12.99 12.29 -32.49
CA SER A 76 14.24 12.98 -32.76
C SER A 76 14.91 12.46 -34.02
N ASP A 77 15.77 13.27 -34.62
CA ASP A 77 16.49 12.86 -35.83
C ASP A 77 17.53 11.78 -35.50
N GLU A 78 18.13 11.83 -34.30
CA GLU A 78 19.01 10.78 -33.79
C GLU A 78 18.31 9.41 -33.72
N TRP A 79 17.04 9.36 -33.30
CA TRP A 79 16.25 8.13 -33.37
C TRP A 79 16.03 7.69 -34.81
N LYS A 80 15.54 8.58 -35.68
CA LYS A 80 15.21 8.27 -37.08
C LYS A 80 16.42 7.73 -37.85
N GLU A 81 17.59 8.33 -37.65
CA GLU A 81 18.85 7.94 -38.28
C GLU A 81 19.45 6.66 -37.69
N SER A 82 19.06 6.28 -36.47
CA SER A 82 19.57 5.10 -35.79
C SER A 82 19.28 3.80 -36.54
N LYS A 83 20.11 2.78 -36.32
CA LYS A 83 19.81 1.41 -36.78
C LYS A 83 18.56 0.84 -36.10
N CYS A 84 18.23 1.31 -34.90
CA CYS A 84 17.14 0.77 -34.09
C CYS A 84 15.77 1.06 -34.70
N SER A 85 15.55 2.29 -35.20
CA SER A 85 14.29 2.71 -35.85
C SER A 85 13.95 1.87 -37.09
N LYS A 86 14.96 1.29 -37.75
CA LYS A 86 14.79 0.46 -38.95
C LYS A 86 14.40 -0.98 -38.63
N THR A 87 14.61 -1.44 -37.38
CA THR A 87 14.27 -2.80 -36.96
C THR A 87 12.76 -2.96 -36.71
N ARG A 88 12.23 -4.18 -36.89
CA ARG A 88 10.84 -4.50 -36.54
C ARG A 88 10.52 -4.16 -35.08
N ASP A 89 11.43 -4.51 -34.17
CA ASP A 89 11.24 -4.27 -32.75
C ASP A 89 11.28 -2.78 -32.40
N GLY A 90 12.17 -2.01 -33.02
CA GLY A 90 12.23 -0.55 -32.84
C GLY A 90 10.95 0.14 -33.28
N LYS A 91 10.43 -0.22 -34.46
CA LYS A 91 9.12 0.28 -34.95
C LYS A 91 7.98 -0.10 -34.00
N ASN A 92 8.00 -1.31 -33.45
CA ASN A 92 6.99 -1.73 -32.48
C ASN A 92 7.05 -0.88 -31.20
N ILE A 93 8.24 -0.58 -30.68
CA ILE A 93 8.39 0.28 -29.50
C ILE A 93 8.01 1.72 -29.80
N GLU A 94 8.41 2.25 -30.95
CA GLU A 94 8.00 3.58 -31.41
C GLU A 94 6.47 3.70 -31.48
N ASN A 95 5.79 2.70 -32.05
CA ASN A 95 4.33 2.65 -32.07
C ASN A 95 3.71 2.65 -30.66
N ILE A 96 4.31 1.96 -29.68
CA ILE A 96 3.85 2.00 -28.28
C ILE A 96 4.02 3.40 -27.69
N VAL A 97 5.16 4.05 -27.93
CA VAL A 97 5.48 5.38 -27.37
C VAL A 97 4.59 6.46 -27.98
N LEU A 98 4.30 6.37 -29.28
CA LEU A 98 3.47 7.34 -30.00
C LEU A 98 1.96 7.08 -29.83
N ASP A 99 1.55 5.90 -29.35
CA ASP A 99 0.17 5.59 -29.00
C ASP A 99 -0.31 6.45 -27.82
N LYS A 100 -1.18 7.43 -28.12
CA LYS A 100 -1.78 8.31 -27.10
C LYS A 100 -2.56 7.52 -26.04
N THR A 101 -3.18 6.39 -26.41
CA THR A 101 -3.98 5.59 -25.49
C THR A 101 -3.11 4.88 -24.46
N PHE A 102 -1.90 4.45 -24.82
CA PHE A 102 -0.96 3.81 -23.91
C PHE A 102 -0.68 4.66 -22.66
N TRP A 103 -0.41 5.95 -22.84
CA TRP A 103 -0.17 6.86 -21.72
C TRP A 103 -1.41 7.08 -20.84
N GLY A 104 -2.61 7.10 -21.44
CA GLY A 104 -3.86 7.16 -20.70
C GLY A 104 -4.08 5.90 -19.85
N LYS A 105 -3.76 4.72 -20.40
CA LYS A 105 -3.82 3.44 -19.69
C LYS A 105 -2.81 3.37 -18.54
N ILE A 106 -1.61 3.93 -18.70
CA ILE A 106 -0.64 4.08 -17.60
C ILE A 106 -1.28 4.85 -16.45
N ILE A 107 -1.83 6.04 -16.72
CA ILE A 107 -2.47 6.87 -15.68
C ILE A 107 -3.59 6.10 -14.97
N HIS A 108 -4.41 5.38 -15.73
CA HIS A 108 -5.47 4.53 -15.17
C HIS A 108 -4.92 3.47 -14.22
N CYS A 109 -3.85 2.76 -14.60
CA CYS A 109 -3.21 1.76 -13.74
C CYS A 109 -2.67 2.39 -12.45
N LEU A 110 -2.04 3.56 -12.55
CA LEU A 110 -1.43 4.26 -11.41
C LEU A 110 -2.48 4.79 -10.42
N ARG A 111 -3.67 5.20 -10.89
CA ARG A 111 -4.79 5.60 -10.03
C ARG A 111 -5.20 4.48 -9.06
N GLY A 112 -5.22 3.23 -9.53
CA GLY A 112 -5.48 2.07 -8.68
C GLY A 112 -4.29 1.67 -7.80
N ALA A 113 -3.07 1.71 -8.35
CA ALA A 113 -1.90 1.14 -7.68
C ALA A 113 -1.23 2.07 -6.66
N TYR A 114 -1.21 3.38 -6.87
CA TYR A 114 -0.50 4.34 -6.01
C TYR A 114 -0.99 4.34 -4.55
N PRO A 115 -2.30 4.29 -4.27
CA PRO A 115 -2.78 4.19 -2.89
C PRO A 115 -2.25 2.94 -2.18
N LEU A 116 -2.17 1.79 -2.87
CA LEU A 116 -1.62 0.56 -2.29
C LEU A 116 -0.10 0.58 -2.14
N LEU A 117 0.63 1.22 -3.06
CA LEU A 117 2.08 1.45 -2.92
C LEU A 117 2.39 2.30 -1.69
N HIS A 118 1.51 3.25 -1.36
CA HIS A 118 1.63 4.03 -0.13
C HIS A 118 1.44 3.16 1.12
N VAL A 119 0.45 2.26 1.14
CA VAL A 119 0.26 1.32 2.25
C VAL A 119 1.50 0.44 2.42
N LEU A 120 2.03 -0.13 1.32
CA LEU A 120 3.26 -0.95 1.37
C LEU A 120 4.44 -0.19 1.99
N ARG A 121 4.60 1.10 1.67
CA ARG A 121 5.65 1.93 2.25
C ARG A 121 5.48 2.16 3.76
N ILE A 122 4.24 2.30 4.23
CA ILE A 122 3.96 2.44 5.67
C ILE A 122 4.30 1.15 6.42
N VAL A 123 3.90 0.01 5.87
CA VAL A 123 4.16 -1.31 6.48
C VAL A 123 5.65 -1.59 6.62
N ASP A 124 6.44 -1.16 5.66
CA ASP A 124 7.89 -1.36 5.65
C ASP A 124 8.66 -0.32 6.48
N SER A 125 8.00 0.74 6.94
CA SER A 125 8.66 1.76 7.77
C SER A 125 8.87 1.22 9.20
N GLU A 126 10.06 0.70 9.47
CA GLU A 126 10.49 0.05 10.73
C GLU A 126 10.12 0.81 12.03
N GLY A 127 9.90 2.13 11.96
CA GLY A 127 9.62 2.99 13.11
C GLY A 127 8.17 3.04 13.61
N LYS A 128 7.18 2.45 12.91
CA LYS A 128 5.77 2.44 13.37
C LYS A 128 5.26 1.01 13.44
N ALA A 129 4.70 0.60 14.58
CA ALA A 129 3.97 -0.65 14.72
C ALA A 129 2.83 -0.71 13.69
N ALA A 130 3.11 -1.28 12.52
CA ALA A 130 2.24 -1.21 11.34
C ALA A 130 0.86 -1.82 11.62
N MET A 131 0.81 -2.82 12.52
CA MET A 131 -0.41 -3.55 12.87
C MET A 131 -1.56 -2.65 13.29
N GLY A 132 -1.27 -1.63 14.10
CA GLY A 132 -2.27 -0.69 14.59
C GLY A 132 -2.86 0.23 13.51
N TYR A 133 -2.24 0.33 12.33
CA TYR A 133 -2.65 1.26 11.27
C TYR A 133 -3.18 0.55 10.03
N MET A 134 -2.84 -0.73 9.83
CA MET A 134 -3.09 -1.47 8.60
C MET A 134 -4.54 -1.40 8.10
N TYR A 135 -5.50 -1.66 8.99
CA TYR A 135 -6.92 -1.60 8.64
C TYR A 135 -7.31 -0.22 8.07
N SER A 136 -6.92 0.85 8.79
CA SER A 136 -7.22 2.23 8.38
C SER A 136 -6.51 2.64 7.09
N GLU A 137 -5.31 2.10 6.86
CA GLU A 137 -4.52 2.41 5.67
C GLU A 137 -5.09 1.75 4.42
N ILE A 138 -5.62 0.53 4.55
CA ILE A 138 -6.33 -0.14 3.45
C ILE A 138 -7.66 0.54 3.15
N ASP A 139 -8.43 0.89 4.18
CA ASP A 139 -9.67 1.64 4.00
C ASP A 139 -9.41 2.99 3.31
N ARG A 140 -8.42 3.74 3.78
CA ARG A 140 -7.97 4.99 3.13
C ARG A 140 -7.46 4.77 1.71
N ALA A 141 -6.82 3.63 1.43
CA ALA A 141 -6.39 3.31 0.08
C ALA A 141 -7.60 3.12 -0.84
N LYS A 142 -8.64 2.41 -0.39
CA LYS A 142 -9.88 2.24 -1.15
C LYS A 142 -10.56 3.57 -1.45
N GLU A 143 -10.69 4.46 -0.46
CA GLU A 143 -11.26 5.80 -0.67
C GLU A 143 -10.43 6.63 -1.66
N LYS A 144 -9.09 6.63 -1.54
CA LYS A 144 -8.22 7.32 -2.50
C LYS A 144 -8.35 6.77 -3.93
N ILE A 145 -8.56 5.46 -4.08
CA ILE A 145 -8.82 4.86 -5.40
C ILE A 145 -10.16 5.40 -5.93
N LYS A 146 -11.23 5.35 -5.13
CA LYS A 146 -12.56 5.87 -5.51
C LYS A 146 -12.48 7.34 -5.94
N ASP A 147 -11.81 8.18 -5.18
CA ASP A 147 -11.60 9.60 -5.50
C ASP A 147 -10.82 9.78 -6.81
N ALA A 148 -9.76 8.99 -7.01
CA ALA A 148 -8.96 9.04 -8.24
C ALA A 148 -9.77 8.65 -9.50
N PHE A 149 -10.85 7.89 -9.33
CA PHE A 149 -11.82 7.54 -10.36
C PHE A 149 -13.10 8.39 -10.31
N GLN A 150 -13.05 9.55 -9.65
CA GLN A 150 -14.16 10.51 -9.57
C GLN A 150 -15.46 9.91 -9.03
N SER A 151 -15.34 8.93 -8.12
CA SER A 151 -16.47 8.17 -7.59
C SER A 151 -17.33 7.43 -8.63
N VAL A 152 -16.81 7.21 -9.85
CA VAL A 152 -17.49 6.37 -10.85
C VAL A 152 -17.26 4.90 -10.53
N GLU A 153 -18.24 4.27 -9.88
CA GLU A 153 -18.16 2.91 -9.34
C GLU A 153 -17.62 1.88 -10.35
N LEU A 154 -18.12 1.90 -11.59
CA LEU A 154 -17.69 1.00 -12.66
C LEU A 154 -16.17 0.99 -12.89
N ASN A 155 -15.48 2.08 -12.58
CA ASN A 155 -14.05 2.23 -12.83
C ASN A 155 -13.16 1.71 -11.68
N TYR A 156 -13.69 1.59 -10.46
CA TYR A 156 -12.91 1.16 -9.31
C TYR A 156 -13.46 -0.07 -8.57
N LYS A 157 -14.71 -0.46 -8.82
CA LYS A 157 -15.37 -1.57 -8.13
C LYS A 157 -14.56 -2.87 -8.22
N LEU A 158 -14.08 -3.21 -9.42
CA LEU A 158 -13.27 -4.40 -9.62
C LEU A 158 -11.91 -4.34 -8.89
N LEU A 159 -11.32 -3.14 -8.75
CA LEU A 159 -10.10 -2.95 -7.93
C LEU A 159 -10.41 -3.20 -6.45
N TRP A 160 -11.53 -2.68 -5.95
CA TRP A 160 -12.00 -2.92 -4.59
C TRP A 160 -12.28 -4.40 -4.33
N ASP A 161 -12.99 -5.08 -5.24
CA ASP A 161 -13.30 -6.50 -5.08
C ASP A 161 -12.02 -7.35 -5.00
N ILE A 162 -10.97 -6.98 -5.76
CA ILE A 162 -9.66 -7.62 -5.66
C ILE A 162 -8.97 -7.32 -4.32
N ILE A 163 -9.06 -6.08 -3.84
CA ILE A 163 -8.52 -5.69 -2.52
C ILE A 163 -9.21 -6.50 -1.43
N ASP A 164 -10.54 -6.49 -1.40
CA ASP A 164 -11.36 -7.15 -0.39
C ASP A 164 -11.14 -8.67 -0.42
N ALA A 165 -11.16 -9.30 -1.60
CA ALA A 165 -10.90 -10.72 -1.71
C ALA A 165 -9.49 -11.13 -1.23
N ARG A 166 -8.48 -10.25 -1.36
CA ARG A 166 -7.12 -10.53 -0.85
C ARG A 166 -7.03 -10.23 0.65
N TRP A 167 -7.68 -9.16 1.10
CA TRP A 167 -7.78 -8.78 2.51
C TRP A 167 -8.44 -9.88 3.33
N ASP A 168 -9.57 -10.43 2.86
CA ASP A 168 -10.33 -11.44 3.58
C ASP A 168 -9.66 -12.83 3.59
N LYS A 169 -8.93 -13.17 2.52
CA LYS A 169 -8.38 -14.53 2.35
C LYS A 169 -6.97 -14.72 2.88
N GLN A 170 -6.14 -13.67 2.88
CA GLN A 170 -4.70 -13.82 3.12
C GLN A 170 -4.15 -12.93 4.23
N LEU A 171 -4.84 -11.85 4.56
CA LEU A 171 -4.46 -11.01 5.69
C LEU A 171 -5.35 -11.43 6.84
N PHE A 172 -4.77 -11.75 7.99
CA PHE A 172 -5.52 -12.18 9.16
C PHE A 172 -6.39 -11.02 9.66
N ARG A 173 -7.59 -10.90 9.09
CA ARG A 173 -8.54 -9.79 9.27
C ARG A 173 -8.85 -9.53 10.75
N PRO A 174 -9.02 -10.56 11.62
CA PRO A 174 -9.20 -10.35 13.05
C PRO A 174 -8.07 -9.56 13.70
N LEU A 175 -6.81 -9.88 13.40
CA LEU A 175 -5.67 -9.19 14.00
C LEU A 175 -5.55 -7.74 13.56
N HIS A 176 -5.77 -7.45 12.28
CA HIS A 176 -5.74 -6.07 11.79
C HIS A 176 -6.92 -5.25 12.35
N ALA A 177 -8.10 -5.86 12.51
CA ALA A 177 -9.25 -5.23 13.16
C ALA A 177 -8.98 -4.96 14.64
N ALA A 178 -8.40 -5.92 15.37
CA ALA A 178 -7.98 -5.73 16.75
C ALA A 178 -6.91 -4.64 16.88
N GLY A 179 -5.92 -4.63 15.99
CA GLY A 179 -4.89 -3.58 15.92
C GLY A 179 -5.49 -2.20 15.71
N TYR A 180 -6.43 -2.06 14.78
CA TYR A 180 -7.16 -0.80 14.56
C TYR A 180 -7.96 -0.36 15.79
N TYR A 181 -8.69 -1.29 16.39
CA TYR A 181 -9.51 -1.02 17.56
C TYR A 181 -8.68 -0.59 18.77
N LEU A 182 -7.55 -1.26 19.00
CA LEU A 182 -6.68 -1.04 20.15
C LEU A 182 -5.66 0.09 19.91
N ASN A 183 -5.58 0.69 18.73
CA ASN A 183 -4.68 1.80 18.49
C ASN A 183 -5.25 3.08 19.13
N PRO A 184 -4.69 3.59 20.23
CA PRO A 184 -5.29 4.70 20.97
C PRO A 184 -5.30 6.00 20.15
N GLN A 185 -4.35 6.18 19.22
CA GLN A 185 -4.32 7.35 18.34
C GLN A 185 -5.51 7.36 17.38
N ILE A 186 -5.91 6.18 16.92
CA ILE A 186 -7.04 5.99 16.01
C ILE A 186 -8.35 5.96 16.81
N HIS A 187 -8.43 5.13 17.85
CA HIS A 187 -9.61 4.92 18.68
C HIS A 187 -10.15 6.23 19.26
N TYR A 188 -9.26 7.12 19.68
CA TYR A 188 -9.64 8.40 20.25
C TYR A 188 -9.70 9.55 19.24
N SER A 189 -9.51 9.26 17.95
CA SER A 189 -9.66 10.26 16.89
C SER A 189 -11.15 10.53 16.59
N PRO A 190 -11.50 11.74 16.12
CA PRO A 190 -12.88 12.05 15.72
C PRO A 190 -13.42 11.19 14.58
N ASN A 191 -12.53 10.57 13.80
CA ASN A 191 -12.88 9.78 12.61
C ASN A 191 -12.91 8.27 12.90
N PHE A 192 -12.81 7.86 14.17
CA PHE A 192 -12.89 6.46 14.54
C PHE A 192 -14.27 5.89 14.22
N LYS A 193 -14.30 4.73 13.55
CA LYS A 193 -15.54 4.03 13.23
C LYS A 193 -15.48 2.61 13.77
N VAL A 194 -16.40 2.28 14.69
CA VAL A 194 -16.60 0.91 15.17
C VAL A 194 -17.71 0.28 14.35
N GLU A 195 -17.36 -0.19 13.16
CA GLU A 195 -18.27 -1.01 12.36
C GLU A 195 -18.36 -2.43 12.94
N TYR A 196 -19.44 -3.15 12.61
CA TYR A 196 -19.66 -4.52 13.08
C TYR A 196 -18.44 -5.42 12.80
N ASP A 197 -17.86 -5.30 11.61
CA ASP A 197 -16.69 -6.08 11.19
C ASP A 197 -15.45 -5.83 12.05
N VAL A 198 -15.24 -4.59 12.51
CA VAL A 198 -14.13 -4.26 13.42
C VAL A 198 -14.36 -4.90 14.78
N LYS A 199 -15.58 -4.78 15.32
CA LYS A 199 -15.93 -5.35 16.62
C LYS A 199 -15.86 -6.88 16.59
N LYS A 200 -16.43 -7.50 15.56
CA LYS A 200 -16.34 -8.95 15.33
C LYS A 200 -14.88 -9.39 15.22
N GLY A 201 -14.07 -8.68 14.43
CA GLY A 201 -12.65 -8.99 14.26
C GLY A 201 -11.85 -8.90 15.57
N LEU A 202 -12.18 -7.96 16.46
CA LEU A 202 -11.56 -7.89 17.80
C LEU A 202 -11.84 -9.16 18.61
N TYR A 203 -13.10 -9.60 18.70
CA TYR A 203 -13.45 -10.81 19.47
C TYR A 203 -12.94 -12.09 18.80
N ASP A 204 -13.02 -12.21 17.47
CA ASP A 204 -12.40 -13.30 16.73
C ASP A 204 -10.88 -13.38 17.04
N CYS A 205 -10.22 -12.24 17.21
CA CYS A 205 -8.80 -12.16 17.57
C CYS A 205 -8.53 -12.60 19.02
N LEU A 206 -9.42 -12.20 19.96
CA LEU A 206 -9.37 -12.65 21.35
C LEU A 206 -9.55 -14.16 21.45
N ASP A 207 -10.52 -14.73 20.74
CA ASP A 207 -10.77 -16.17 20.71
C ASP A 207 -9.54 -16.94 20.21
N ILE A 208 -8.81 -16.38 19.23
CA ILE A 208 -7.64 -17.01 18.62
C ILE A 208 -6.37 -16.85 19.46
N LEU A 209 -6.09 -15.65 19.99
CA LEU A 209 -4.84 -15.35 20.69
C LEU A 209 -4.90 -15.59 22.20
N VAL A 210 -6.08 -15.50 22.80
CA VAL A 210 -6.29 -15.70 24.25
C VAL A 210 -6.91 -17.07 24.51
N GLY A 211 -8.02 -17.40 23.84
CA GLY A 211 -8.69 -18.70 23.90
C GLY A 211 -9.37 -19.06 25.23
N ASP A 212 -8.93 -18.50 26.36
CA ASP A 212 -9.55 -18.69 27.68
C ASP A 212 -10.75 -17.75 27.87
N PRO A 213 -12.00 -18.28 27.99
CA PRO A 213 -13.20 -17.47 28.16
C PRO A 213 -13.20 -16.59 29.41
N ALA A 214 -12.55 -17.03 30.49
CA ALA A 214 -12.48 -16.26 31.73
C ALA A 214 -11.58 -15.02 31.53
N LEU A 215 -10.42 -15.19 30.89
CA LEU A 215 -9.54 -14.07 30.55
C LEU A 215 -10.18 -13.13 29.53
N ILE A 216 -10.88 -13.66 28.52
CA ILE A 216 -11.61 -12.84 27.54
C ILE A 216 -12.66 -11.97 28.23
N THR A 217 -13.39 -12.50 29.21
CA THR A 217 -14.37 -11.74 29.99
C THR A 217 -13.72 -10.61 30.79
N ILE A 218 -12.54 -10.85 31.37
CA ILE A 218 -11.77 -9.82 32.07
C ILE A 218 -11.33 -8.73 31.08
N ILE A 219 -10.77 -9.11 29.94
CA ILE A 219 -10.34 -8.17 28.90
C ILE A 219 -11.53 -7.34 28.40
N ASP A 220 -12.68 -7.96 28.17
CA ASP A 220 -13.90 -7.27 27.75
C ASP A 220 -14.34 -6.20 28.75
N SER A 221 -14.32 -6.53 30.05
CA SER A 221 -14.60 -5.55 31.10
C SER A 221 -13.58 -4.41 31.12
N GLN A 222 -12.29 -4.71 30.90
CA GLN A 222 -11.23 -3.71 30.86
C GLN A 222 -11.34 -2.79 29.63
N LEU A 223 -11.87 -3.31 28.52
CA LEU A 223 -12.10 -2.53 27.30
C LEU A 223 -13.10 -1.39 27.51
N GLU A 224 -14.05 -1.51 28.44
CA GLU A 224 -15.01 -0.44 28.72
C GLU A 224 -14.31 0.84 29.22
N ASP A 225 -13.36 0.69 30.14
CA ASP A 225 -12.58 1.83 30.66
C ASP A 225 -11.71 2.47 29.57
N PHE A 226 -11.14 1.65 28.67
CA PHE A 226 -10.41 2.15 27.51
C PHE A 226 -11.34 2.98 26.61
N LYS A 227 -12.48 2.43 26.20
CA LYS A 227 -13.46 3.12 25.33
C LYS A 227 -13.89 4.46 25.92
N SER A 228 -14.22 4.49 27.20
CA SER A 228 -14.73 5.70 27.87
C SER A 228 -13.63 6.67 28.30
N LYS A 229 -12.35 6.38 28.03
CA LYS A 229 -11.19 7.11 28.58
C LYS A 229 -11.30 7.25 30.11
N ALA A 230 -11.77 6.21 30.79
CA ALA A 230 -11.84 6.20 32.25
C ALA A 230 -10.46 5.98 32.86
N LYS A 231 -10.38 6.19 34.19
CA LYS A 231 -9.18 5.93 34.98
C LYS A 231 -7.92 6.56 34.39
N PHE A 232 -6.80 5.82 34.34
CA PHE A 232 -5.52 6.35 33.87
C PHE A 232 -5.52 6.76 32.39
N PHE A 233 -6.31 6.10 31.54
CA PHE A 233 -6.46 6.45 30.12
C PHE A 233 -7.00 7.86 29.90
N GLY A 234 -7.79 8.38 30.84
CA GLY A 234 -8.40 9.71 30.80
C GLY A 234 -7.49 10.86 31.22
N ARG A 235 -6.31 10.57 31.79
CA ARG A 235 -5.40 11.63 32.27
C ARG A 235 -4.81 12.42 31.11
N ASP A 236 -4.52 13.70 31.37
CA ASP A 236 -3.95 14.59 30.35
C ASP A 236 -2.59 14.11 29.84
N VAL A 237 -1.80 13.46 30.71
CA VAL A 237 -0.53 12.84 30.29
C VAL A 237 -0.75 11.74 29.24
N ALA A 238 -1.76 10.88 29.41
CA ALA A 238 -2.08 9.82 28.47
C ALA A 238 -2.63 10.40 27.15
N LYS A 239 -3.49 11.42 27.22
CA LYS A 239 -4.04 12.12 26.04
C LYS A 239 -2.94 12.83 25.24
N ASN A 240 -2.03 13.53 25.91
CA ASN A 240 -0.91 14.22 25.26
C ASN A 240 0.06 13.23 24.59
N ALA A 241 0.25 12.06 25.20
CA ALA A 241 1.13 11.02 24.69
C ALA A 241 0.63 10.34 23.41
N LEU A 242 -0.65 10.50 23.03
CA LEU A 242 -1.19 9.99 21.77
C LEU A 242 -0.42 10.49 20.54
N LYS A 243 0.19 11.69 20.62
CA LYS A 243 0.94 12.27 19.50
C LYS A 243 2.43 11.93 19.51
N THR A 244 2.95 11.43 20.63
CA THR A 244 4.39 11.31 20.88
C THR A 244 4.86 9.87 21.05
N LYS A 245 3.98 8.95 21.47
CA LYS A 245 4.29 7.52 21.63
C LYS A 245 3.69 6.67 20.51
N THR A 246 4.36 5.57 20.19
CA THR A 246 3.74 4.50 19.38
C THR A 246 2.60 3.84 20.16
N PRO A 247 1.65 3.15 19.49
CA PRO A 247 0.58 2.43 20.17
C PRO A 247 1.08 1.47 21.26
N SER A 248 2.11 0.67 20.98
CA SER A 248 2.68 -0.27 21.96
C SER A 248 3.28 0.46 23.17
N GLN A 249 4.03 1.55 22.94
CA GLN A 249 4.59 2.36 24.03
C GLN A 249 3.52 3.06 24.86
N TRP A 250 2.38 3.40 24.25
CA TRP A 250 1.26 3.99 24.95
C TRP A 250 0.60 2.96 25.87
N TRP A 251 0.34 1.75 25.38
CA TRP A 251 -0.19 0.66 26.19
C TRP A 251 0.73 0.28 27.35
N ASP A 252 2.03 0.20 27.09
CA ASP A 252 3.05 -0.06 28.11
C ASP A 252 3.03 0.99 29.23
N SER A 253 2.86 2.28 28.90
CA SER A 253 2.90 3.36 29.90
C SER A 253 1.59 3.66 30.62
N TYR A 254 0.45 3.27 30.05
CA TYR A 254 -0.87 3.70 30.56
C TYR A 254 -1.85 2.55 30.80
N GLY A 255 -1.47 1.30 30.52
CA GLY A 255 -2.31 0.12 30.67
C GLY A 255 -2.18 -0.63 32.00
N ASP A 256 -1.38 -0.15 32.95
CA ASP A 256 -1.02 -0.91 34.17
C ASP A 256 -2.21 -1.26 35.08
N GLU A 257 -3.28 -0.47 35.05
CA GLU A 257 -4.53 -0.76 35.77
C GLU A 257 -5.40 -1.82 35.07
N HIS A 258 -4.99 -2.28 33.88
CA HIS A 258 -5.70 -3.22 33.01
C HIS A 258 -4.75 -4.28 32.44
N PRO A 259 -4.11 -5.12 33.29
CA PRO A 259 -2.95 -5.92 32.89
C PRO A 259 -3.23 -6.94 31.78
N GLU A 260 -4.44 -7.50 31.72
CA GLU A 260 -4.84 -8.49 30.71
C GLU A 260 -5.05 -7.82 29.35
N LEU A 261 -5.76 -6.69 29.33
CA LEU A 261 -5.94 -5.86 28.13
C LEU A 261 -4.60 -5.28 27.66
N GLN A 262 -3.75 -4.81 28.57
CA GLN A 262 -2.42 -4.30 28.27
C GLN A 262 -1.56 -5.38 27.59
N LYS A 263 -1.49 -6.59 28.18
CA LYS A 263 -0.77 -7.72 27.58
C LYS A 263 -1.30 -8.07 26.19
N PHE A 264 -2.63 -8.16 26.04
CA PHE A 264 -3.26 -8.44 24.75
C PHE A 264 -2.95 -7.37 23.71
N ALA A 265 -3.09 -6.08 24.06
CA ALA A 265 -2.84 -4.98 23.15
C ALA A 265 -1.38 -4.87 22.73
N ILE A 266 -0.43 -5.03 23.67
CA ILE A 266 1.00 -5.07 23.35
C ILE A 266 1.32 -6.27 22.46
N HIS A 267 0.73 -7.44 22.73
CA HIS A 267 0.93 -8.63 21.91
C HIS A 267 0.46 -8.39 20.47
N VAL A 268 -0.77 -7.90 20.28
CA VAL A 268 -1.32 -7.55 18.96
C VAL A 268 -0.43 -6.54 18.22
N MET A 269 0.00 -5.46 18.89
CA MET A 269 0.78 -4.39 18.27
C MET A 269 2.23 -4.79 17.95
N SER A 270 2.76 -5.79 18.65
CA SER A 270 4.13 -6.29 18.44
C SER A 270 4.24 -7.29 17.30
N LEU A 271 3.11 -7.80 16.77
CA LEU A 271 3.11 -8.69 15.62
C LEU A 271 3.45 -7.92 14.33
N THR A 272 4.26 -8.53 13.47
CA THR A 272 4.71 -7.91 12.21
C THR A 272 3.67 -8.06 11.11
N CYS A 273 3.51 -7.00 10.29
CA CYS A 273 2.63 -7.02 9.12
C CYS A 273 3.35 -7.39 7.81
N SER A 274 4.67 -7.58 7.86
CA SER A 274 5.48 -7.91 6.70
C SER A 274 6.23 -9.22 6.91
N SER A 275 6.25 -10.05 5.86
CA SER A 275 7.16 -11.20 5.74
C SER A 275 8.51 -10.80 5.11
N SER A 276 8.62 -9.58 4.55
CA SER A 276 9.79 -9.11 3.79
C SER A 276 11.02 -8.79 4.65
N GLY A 277 10.85 -8.63 5.98
CA GLY A 277 11.98 -8.51 6.90
C GLY A 277 12.89 -9.75 6.90
N CYS A 278 12.36 -10.93 6.56
CA CYS A 278 13.13 -12.17 6.44
C CYS A 278 13.85 -12.34 5.10
N GLU A 279 13.52 -11.54 4.06
CA GLU A 279 14.16 -11.61 2.74
C GLU A 279 15.35 -10.64 2.60
N ARG A 280 15.67 -9.89 3.66
CA ARG A 280 16.78 -8.92 3.71
C ARG A 280 18.05 -9.44 4.40
N ASN A 281 18.11 -10.74 4.74
CA ASN A 281 19.30 -11.38 5.31
C ASN A 281 20.02 -12.28 4.31
#